data_AF-A0A1F2EMJ5-F1
#
_entry.id   AF-A0A1F2EMJ5-F1
#
_cell.length_a   1.000
_cell.length_b   1.000
_cell.length_c   1.000
_cell.angle_alpha   90.00
_cell.angle_beta   90.00
_cell.angle_gamma   90.00
#
_symmetry.space_group_name_H-M   'P 1'
#
loop_
_entity.id
_entity.type
_entity.pdbx_description
1 polymer ?
#
loop_
_entity_poly.entity_id
_entity_poly.type
_entity_poly.pdbx_seq_one_letter_code
_entity_poly.pdbx_strand_id
1 'polypeptide(L)' 'MKNNFSIILAIKHKKISDVHKATGIAKSTLTRLYYERVDDPNSMTLIKIADYLGCSLDELLARVPYVVEV' A
#
# COMPACT_ATOMS: atom_id res chain seq x y z
N MET A 1 5.23 -10.69 -2.54
CA MET A 1 4.17 -11.11 -1.61
C MET A 1 2.81 -10.56 -2.02
N LYS A 2 1.75 -11.33 -1.79
CA LYS A 2 0.36 -10.91 -2.01
C LYS A 2 0.01 -9.69 -1.15
N ASN A 3 -0.66 -8.69 -1.72
CA ASN A 3 -1.10 -7.49 -0.99
C ASN A 3 -2.27 -6.78 -1.70
N ASN A 4 -2.95 -5.85 -1.01
CA ASN A 4 -4.07 -5.08 -1.56
C ASN A 4 -3.65 -3.69 -2.07
N PHE A 5 -2.36 -3.37 -2.17
CA PHE A 5 -1.91 -2.00 -2.48
C PHE A 5 -2.47 -1.46 -3.79
N SER A 6 -2.46 -2.26 -4.87
CA SER A 6 -3.02 -1.87 -6.17
C SER A 6 -4.53 -1.62 -6.12
N ILE A 7 -5.27 -2.47 -5.39
CA ILE A 7 -6.72 -2.37 -5.19
C ILE A 7 -7.07 -1.10 -4.40
N ILE A 8 -6.38 -0.86 -3.29
CA ILE A 8 -6.61 0.32 -2.44
C ILE A 8 -6.34 1.62 -3.22
N LEU A 9 -5.26 1.65 -4.02
CA LEU A 9 -4.98 2.80 -4.89
C LEU A 9 -6.09 3.05 -5.91
N ALA A 10 -6.61 1.99 -6.54
CA ALA A 10 -7.68 2.10 -7.52
C ALA A 10 -8.96 2.65 -6.89
N ILE A 11 -9.37 2.12 -5.74
CA ILE A 11 -10.56 2.56 -5.00
C ILE A 11 -10.43 4.02 -4.54
N LYS A 12 -9.26 4.43 -4.05
CA LYS A 12 -9.03 5.80 -3.56
C LYS A 12 -8.65 6.79 -4.66
N HIS A 13 -8.63 6.37 -5.92
CA HIS A 13 -8.17 7.16 -7.06
C HIS A 13 -6.78 7.81 -6.82
N LYS A 14 -5.86 7.06 -6.20
CA LYS A 14 -4.48 7.50 -5.94
C LYS A 14 -3.49 6.83 -6.88
N LYS A 15 -2.43 7.57 -7.22
CA LYS A 15 -1.29 7.07 -7.98
C LYS A 15 -0.14 6.73 -7.04
N ILE A 16 0.78 5.87 -7.51
CA ILE A 16 2.06 5.61 -6.82
C ILE A 16 2.81 6.93 -6.54
N SER A 17 2.70 7.92 -7.43
CA SER A 17 3.30 9.24 -7.23
C SER A 17 2.74 9.98 -6.02
N ASP A 18 1.48 9.76 -5.66
CA ASP A 18 0.84 10.44 -4.54
C ASP A 18 1.34 9.84 -3.22
N VAL A 19 1.42 8.50 -3.15
CA VAL A 19 2.03 7.79 -2.02
C VAL A 19 3.48 8.21 -1.84
N HIS A 20 4.26 8.28 -2.92
CA HIS A 20 5.65 8.73 -2.87
C HIS A 20 5.77 10.14 -2.29
N LYS A 21 4.97 11.09 -2.78
CA LYS A 21 4.98 12.49 -2.31
C LYS A 21 4.61 12.60 -0.83
N ALA A 22 3.65 11.79 -0.36
CA ALA A 22 3.16 11.87 1.00
C ALA A 22 4.04 11.13 2.03
N THR A 23 4.64 10.01 1.63
CA THR A 23 5.36 9.12 2.56
C THR A 23 6.89 9.21 2.46
N GLY A 24 7.40 9.80 1.37
CA GLY A 24 8.83 9.80 1.04
C GLY A 24 9.39 8.45 0.57
N ILE A 25 8.55 7.41 0.46
CA ILE A 25 8.99 6.07 0.03
C ILE A 25 9.36 6.12 -1.46
N ALA A 26 10.51 5.53 -1.82
CA ALA A 26 10.99 5.50 -3.19
C ALA A 26 9.95 4.86 -4.13
N LYS A 27 9.75 5.47 -5.31
CA LYS A 27 8.79 4.95 -6.32
C LYS A 27 9.11 3.51 -6.73
N SER A 28 10.39 3.14 -6.83
CA SER A 28 10.82 1.77 -7.14
C SER A 28 10.29 0.76 -6.10
N THR A 29 10.37 1.10 -4.81
CA THR A 29 9.82 0.28 -3.72
C THR A 29 8.30 0.14 -3.84
N LEU A 30 7.59 1.25 -4.05
CA LEU A 30 6.13 1.24 -4.21
C LEU A 30 5.69 0.46 -5.46
N THR A 31 6.42 0.59 -6.58
CA THR A 31 6.17 -0.17 -7.81
C THR A 31 6.40 -1.67 -7.59
N ARG A 32 7.45 -2.06 -6.86
CA ARG A 32 7.65 -3.47 -6.50
C ARG A 32 6.50 -3.98 -5.63
N LEU A 33 6.04 -3.20 -4.66
CA LEU A 33 4.89 -3.57 -3.83
C LEU A 33 3.63 -3.74 -4.68
N TYR A 34 3.37 -2.80 -5.60
CA TYR A 34 2.24 -2.83 -6.53
C TYR A 34 2.17 -4.10 -7.37
N TYR A 35 3.32 -4.57 -7.86
CA TYR A 35 3.42 -5.81 -8.63
C TYR A 35 3.69 -7.05 -7.77
N GLU A 36 3.55 -6.93 -6.44
CA GLU A 36 3.75 -8.04 -5.50
C GLU A 36 5.18 -8.64 -5.51
N ARG A 37 6.19 -7.86 -5.95
CA ARG A 37 7.61 -8.24 -6.10
C ARG A 37 8.48 -7.86 -4.90
N VAL A 38 7.91 -7.85 -3.71
CA VAL A 38 8.61 -7.62 -2.45
C VAL A 38 8.55 -8.91 -1.64
N ASP A 39 9.71 -9.41 -1.25
CA ASP A 39 9.85 -10.68 -0.51
C ASP A 39 9.90 -10.44 1.00
N ASP A 40 10.59 -9.38 1.44
CA ASP A 40 10.67 -8.96 2.85
C ASP A 40 10.55 -7.44 2.98
N PRO A 41 9.32 -6.89 3.08
CA PRO A 41 9.12 -5.46 3.23
C PRO A 41 9.46 -4.97 4.64
N ASN A 42 10.16 -3.85 4.72
CA ASN A 42 10.36 -3.15 5.98
C ASN A 42 9.00 -2.77 6.63
N SER A 43 8.79 -3.16 7.89
CA SER A 43 7.53 -2.94 8.61
C SER A 43 7.16 -1.45 8.74
N MET A 44 8.14 -0.56 8.95
CA MET A 44 7.90 0.88 9.03
C MET A 44 7.43 1.46 7.68
N THR A 45 7.93 0.91 6.57
CA THR A 45 7.47 1.28 5.23
C THR A 45 6.00 0.89 5.04
N LEU A 46 5.61 -0.31 5.47
CA LEU A 46 4.22 -0.76 5.35
C LEU A 46 3.27 0.06 6.21
N ILE A 47 3.65 0.37 7.46
CA ILE A 47 2.86 1.20 8.38
C ILE A 47 2.62 2.58 7.75
N LYS A 48 3.66 3.25 7.25
CA LYS A 48 3.51 4.56 6.59
C LYS A 48 2.57 4.53 5.39
N ILE A 49 2.58 3.44 4.62
CA ILE A 49 1.67 3.27 3.47
C ILE A 49 0.24 3.10 3.98
N ALA A 50 0.02 2.24 4.96
CA ALA A 50 -1.29 1.98 5.56
C ALA A 50 -1.90 3.25 6.17
N ASP A 51 -1.10 3.99 6.95
CA ASP A 51 -1.50 5.28 7.56
C ASP A 51 -1.90 6.30 6.50
N TYR A 52 -1.08 6.46 5.45
CA TYR A 52 -1.39 7.40 4.36
C TYR A 52 -2.66 7.00 3.58
N LEU A 53 -2.82 5.70 3.35
CA LEU A 53 -3.98 5.19 2.63
C LEU A 53 -5.21 5.10 3.54
N GLY A 54 -5.09 5.27 4.86
CA GLY A 54 -6.21 5.13 5.79
C GLY A 54 -6.82 3.73 5.73
N CYS A 55 -5.97 2.70 5.80
CA CYS A 55 -6.36 1.31 5.98
C CYS A 55 -5.50 0.67 7.07
N SER A 56 -5.93 -0.47 7.59
CA SER A 56 -5.12 -1.26 8.51
C SER A 56 -3.99 -1.99 7.79
N LEU A 57 -2.96 -2.40 8.55
CA LEU A 57 -1.87 -3.19 8.02
C LEU A 57 -2.36 -4.57 7.52
N ASP A 58 -3.32 -5.19 8.20
CA ASP A 58 -3.86 -6.50 7.79
C ASP A 58 -4.67 -6.40 6.50
N GLU A 59 -5.39 -5.30 6.28
CA GLU A 59 -6.03 -5.01 4.99
C GLU A 59 -4.99 -4.78 3.89
N LEU A 60 -3.94 -3.97 4.15
CA LEU A 60 -2.88 -3.74 3.17
C LEU A 60 -2.19 -5.04 2.76
N LEU A 61 -1.96 -5.94 3.72
CA LEU A 61 -1.30 -7.24 3.51
C LEU A 61 -2.24 -8.36 3.05
N ALA A 62 -3.49 -8.03 2.69
CA ALA A 62 -4.48 -9.01 2.22
C ALA A 62 -4.72 -10.18 3.18
N ARG A 63 -4.56 -9.96 4.50
CA ARG A 63 -4.91 -10.93 5.55
C ARG A 63 -6.41 -10.89 5.86
N VAL A 64 -7.01 -9.73 5.65
CA VAL A 64 -8.45 -9.51 5.65
C VAL A 64 -8.85 -8.75 4.38
N PRO A 65 -10.13 -8.84 3.96
CA PRO A 65 -10.63 -8.02 2.86
C PRO A 65 -10.49 -6.52 3.18
N TYR A 66 -10.11 -5.71 2.18
CA TYR A 66 -10.20 -4.26 2.32
C TYR A 66 -11.66 -3.83 2.20
N VAL A 67 -12.21 -3.22 3.25
CA VAL A 67 -13.61 -2.80 3.30
C VAL A 67 -13.68 -1.28 3.19
N VAL A 68 -14.51 -0.80 2.27
CA VAL A 68 -14.85 0.63 2.18
C VAL A 68 -16.12 0.82 2.99
N GLU A 69 -16.04 1.56 4.08
CA GLU A 69 -17.24 2.06 4.75
C GLU A 69 -17.90 3.09 3.83
N VAL A 70 -19.15 2.82 3.45
CA VAL A 70 -19.99 3.64 2.56
C VAL A 70 -20.83 4.59 3.38
#